data_AF-A0A6L5B795-F1
#
_entry.id   AF-A0A6L5B795-F1
#
_cell.length_a   1.000
_cell.length_b   1.000
_cell.length_c   1.000
_cell.angle_alpha   90.00
_cell.angle_beta   90.00
_cell.angle_gamma   90.00
#
_symmetry.space_group_name_H-M   'P 1'
#
loop_
_entity.id
_entity.type
_entity.pdbx_description
1 polymer ?
#
loop_
_entity_poly.entity_id
_entity_poly.type
_entity_poly.pdbx_seq_one_letter_code
_entity_poly.pdbx_strand_id
1 'polypeptide(L)' 'MRHKRENLSWEAEELLKLRETLTRVYVQRTDKPLWVVSEDMERDVFMSATEAQAYGIVDVVAVVE' A
#
# COMPACT_ATOMS: atom_id res chain seq x y z
N MET A 1 9.54 8.47 32.30
CA MET A 1 8.43 7.60 31.81
C MET A 1 7.40 8.35 30.94
N ARG A 2 7.01 9.60 31.24
CA ARG A 2 6.03 10.38 30.45
C ARG A 2 6.48 10.68 29.00
N HIS A 3 7.72 11.16 28.83
CA HIS A 3 8.32 11.44 27.52
C HIS A 3 8.36 10.22 26.58
N LYS A 4 8.50 8.99 27.11
CA LYS A 4 8.49 7.76 26.29
C LYS A 4 7.09 7.47 25.72
N ARG A 5 6.02 7.86 26.40
CA ARG A 5 4.64 7.67 25.92
C ARG A 5 4.26 8.69 24.85
N GLU A 6 4.69 9.94 25.03
CA GLU A 6 4.51 11.00 24.04
C GLU A 6 5.25 10.66 22.73
N ASN A 7 6.45 10.06 22.84
CA ASN A 7 7.19 9.60 21.68
C ASN A 7 6.45 8.50 20.89
N LEU A 8 6.01 7.44 21.58
CA LEU A 8 5.23 6.37 20.95
C LEU A 8 3.94 6.88 20.30
N SER A 9 3.32 7.91 20.87
CA SER A 9 2.09 8.50 20.32
C SER A 9 2.33 9.22 19.00
N TRP A 10 3.41 10.02 18.89
CA TRP A 10 3.72 10.70 17.63
C TRP A 10 4.17 9.70 16.57
N GLU A 11 4.96 8.69 16.95
CA GLU A 11 5.44 7.65 16.03
C GLU A 11 4.27 6.88 15.42
N ALA A 12 3.26 6.54 16.24
CA ALA A 12 2.06 5.88 15.77
C ALA A 12 1.23 6.77 14.82
N GLU A 13 1.11 8.07 15.11
CA GLU A 13 0.40 9.02 14.25
C GLU A 13 1.08 9.18 12.89
N GLU A 14 2.40 9.33 12.87
CA GLU A 14 3.18 9.43 11.63
C GLU A 14 3.12 8.13 10.82
N LEU A 15 3.12 6.97 11.47
CA LEU A 15 2.95 5.68 10.81
C LEU A 15 1.56 5.57 10.14
N LEU A 16 0.50 6.05 10.81
CA LEU A 16 -0.85 6.07 10.25
C LEU A 16 -0.94 7.00 9.04
N LYS A 17 -0.35 8.21 9.11
CA LYS A 17 -0.29 9.15 7.97
C LYS A 17 0.46 8.55 6.79
N LEU A 18 1.56 7.84 7.05
CA LEU A 18 2.31 7.15 6.00
C LEU A 18 1.47 6.06 5.34
N ARG A 19 0.78 5.22 6.14
CA ARG A 19 -0.12 4.18 5.62
C ARG A 19 -1.21 4.80 4.74
N GLU A 20 -1.89 5.84 5.21
CA GLU A 20 -2.94 6.53 4.45
C GLU A 20 -2.40 7.10 3.13
N THR A 21 -1.22 7.72 3.16
CA THR A 21 -0.58 8.30 1.97
C THR A 21 -0.29 7.23 0.94
N LEU A 22 0.29 6.10 1.35
CA LEU A 22 0.59 4.98 0.47
C LEU A 22 -0.70 4.39 -0.12
N THR A 23 -1.71 4.11 0.71
CA THR A 23 -2.99 3.57 0.25
C THR A 23 -3.65 4.47 -0.79
N ARG A 24 -3.66 5.79 -0.58
CA ARG A 24 -4.19 6.75 -1.56
C ARG A 24 -3.45 6.73 -2.89
N VAL A 25 -2.12 6.58 -2.86
CA VAL A 25 -1.32 6.46 -4.09
C VAL A 25 -1.71 5.20 -4.85
N TYR A 26 -1.83 4.06 -4.17
CA TYR A 26 -2.27 2.80 -4.82
C TYR A 26 -3.66 2.94 -5.43
N VAL A 27 -4.64 3.49 -4.70
CA VAL A 27 -6.00 3.75 -5.21
C VAL A 27 -5.96 4.59 -6.48
N GLN A 28 -5.20 5.69 -6.49
CA GLN A 28 -5.10 6.57 -7.66
C GLN A 28 -4.45 5.90 -8.87
N ARG A 29 -3.49 4.99 -8.66
CA ARG A 29 -2.68 4.42 -9.75
C ARG A 29 -3.25 3.11 -10.30
N THR A 30 -4.00 2.39 -9.49
CA THR A 30 -4.59 1.08 -9.85
C THR A 30 -6.08 1.17 -10.18
N ASP A 31 -6.70 2.35 -9.97
CA ASP A 31 -8.15 2.58 -10.04
C ASP A 31 -9.00 1.64 -9.17
N LYS A 32 -8.38 1.01 -8.16
CA LYS A 32 -9.08 0.13 -7.22
C LYS A 32 -9.75 0.91 -6.10
N PRO A 33 -10.91 0.43 -5.59
CA PRO A 33 -11.52 1.02 -4.42
C PRO A 33 -10.59 0.99 -3.20
N LEU A 34 -10.71 2.02 -2.34
CA LEU A 34 -9.93 2.15 -1.10
C LEU A 34 -9.96 0.88 -0.23
N TRP A 35 -11.12 0.23 -0.11
CA TRP A 35 -11.29 -0.96 0.73
C TRP A 35 -10.50 -2.17 0.21
N VAL A 36 -10.39 -2.34 -1.11
CA VAL A 36 -9.61 -3.42 -1.73
C VAL A 36 -8.14 -3.23 -1.41
N VAL A 37 -7.60 -2.03 -1.71
CA VAL A 37 -6.19 -1.71 -1.43
C VAL A 37 -5.89 -1.80 0.06
N SER A 38 -6.81 -1.37 0.93
CA SER A 38 -6.62 -1.44 2.39
C SER A 38 -6.55 -2.88 2.90
N GLU A 39 -7.37 -3.77 2.34
CA GLU A 39 -7.36 -5.20 2.68
C GLU A 39 -6.09 -5.88 2.17
N ASP A 40 -5.69 -5.59 0.93
CA ASP A 40 -4.47 -6.15 0.31
C ASP A 40 -3.18 -5.66 0.99
N MET A 41 -3.20 -4.47 1.62
CA MET A 41 -2.05 -3.92 2.35
C MET A 41 -1.97 -4.39 3.82
N GLU A 42 -2.96 -5.13 4.32
CA GLU A 42 -2.95 -5.61 5.71
C GLU A 42 -1.93 -6.73 5.94
N ARG A 43 -1.61 -7.49 4.88
CA ARG A 43 -0.54 -8.50 4.87
C ARG A 43 0.18 -8.48 3.53
N ASP A 44 1.36 -9.06 3.48
CA ASP A 44 2.09 -9.18 2.22
C ASP A 44 1.31 -10.04 1.21
N VAL A 45 0.90 -9.41 0.11
CA VAL A 45 0.32 -10.07 -1.07
C VAL A 45 1.37 -10.08 -2.16
N PHE A 46 1.85 -11.27 -2.52
CA PHE A 46 2.76 -11.46 -3.64
C PHE A 46 1.98 -11.70 -4.93
N MET A 47 2.35 -11.00 -5.99
CA MET A 47 1.72 -11.11 -7.31
C MET A 47 2.75 -11.54 -8.35
N SER A 48 2.36 -12.48 -9.22
CA SER A 48 3.03 -12.70 -10.49
C SER A 48 2.95 -11.46 -11.38
N ALA A 49 3.75 -11.42 -12.45
CA ALA A 49 3.73 -10.30 -13.40
C ALA A 49 2.34 -10.10 -14.03
N THR A 50 1.64 -11.19 -14.36
CA THR A 50 0.28 -11.14 -14.93
C THR A 50 -0.76 -10.70 -13.90
N GLU A 51 -0.62 -11.11 -12.64
CA GLU A 51 -1.50 -10.64 -11.55
C GLU A 51 -1.29 -9.16 -11.26
N ALA A 52 -0.03 -8.69 -11.21
CA ALA A 52 0.30 -7.27 -11.02
C ALA A 52 -0.24 -6.40 -12.18
N GLN A 53 -0.22 -6.93 -13.40
CA GLN A 53 -0.84 -6.28 -14.55
C GLN A 53 -2.37 -6.21 -14.41
N ALA A 54 -3.03 -7.33 -14.10
CA ALA A 54 -4.47 -7.35 -13.86
C ALA A 54 -4.88 -6.47 -12.67
N TYR A 55 -3.99 -6.29 -11.70
CA TYR A 55 -4.17 -5.41 -10.57
C TYR A 55 -4.03 -3.92 -10.94
N GLY A 56 -3.40 -3.58 -12.07
CA GLY A 56 -3.12 -2.20 -12.48
C GLY A 56 -1.86 -1.60 -11.87
N ILE A 57 -0.96 -2.43 -11.32
CA ILE A 57 0.36 -1.98 -10.82
C ILE A 57 1.37 -1.88 -11.99
N VAL A 58 1.22 -2.75 -12.99
CA VAL A 58 2.07 -2.82 -14.17
C VAL A 58 1.21 -2.65 -15.43
N ASP A 59 1.65 -1.85 -16.38
CA ASP A 59 0.89 -1.65 -17.63
C ASP A 59 1.07 -2.83 -18.60
N VAL A 60 2.32 -3.30 -18.77
CA VAL A 60 2.67 -4.31 -19.77
C VAL A 60 3.66 -5.32 -19.19
N VAL A 61 3.37 -6.61 -19.38
CA VAL A 61 4.32 -7.71 -19.17
C VAL A 61 4.97 -8.06 -20.52
N ALA A 62 6.26 -7.77 -20.67
CA ALA A 62 6.99 -8.10 -21.89
C ALA A 62 7.31 -9.60 -21.95
N VAL A 63 7.21 -10.16 -23.16
CA VAL A 63 7.77 -11.47 -23.50
C VAL A 63 9.00 -11.25 -24.36
N VAL A 64 10.10 -11.92 -24.02
CA VAL A 64 11.31 -11.94 -24.84
C VAL A 64 11.31 -13.25 -25.62
N GLU A 65 11.34 -13.16 -26.94
CA GLU A 65 11.60 -14.30 -27.83
C GLU A 65 13.09 -14.62 -27.89
#